data_AF-A0A4Q7IQ19-F1
#
_entry.id   AF-A0A4Q7IQ19-F1
#
_cell.length_a   1.000
_cell.length_b   1.000
_cell.length_c   1.000
_cell.angle_alpha   90.00
_cell.angle_beta   90.00
_cell.angle_gamma   90.00
#
_symmetry.space_group_name_H-M   'P 1'
#
loop_
_entity.id
_entity.type
_entity.pdbx_description
1 polymer ?
#
loop_
_entity_poly.entity_id
_entity_poly.type
_entity_poly.pdbx_seq_one_letter_code
_entity_poly.pdbx_strand_id
1 'polypeptide(L)'
;MSVKLFSRTPIATALFATLVLSGCSSDKDTRTELQKAEGVWNKTAYGAVLDIQDNKVSAYEYNTFGCIKVNQLSHEQANKEFITELKSTDTALSLREKGEIHSQTYTTNKSLPALCNTPINVTENASPNQVFEYFWHAFNDYYAFFELRGVDWSQQYVKFKPQISDDMTDEALFSTLAAMVAPLKDGHVNIWAKDANFYVGKDSPFMKAAVGIQGNFLRAGEQTSLDDVFNTMLGNYTEISKAYLT
;
A
#
# COMPACT_ATOMS: atom_id res chain seq x y z
N MET A 1 -0.24 1.82 3.62
CA MET A 1 -0.73 1.20 2.37
C MET A 1 -0.27 2.12 1.25
N SER A 2 0.68 1.70 0.42
CA SER A 2 1.32 2.55 -0.60
C SER A 2 1.30 1.81 -1.91
N VAL A 3 0.55 2.32 -2.88
CA VAL A 3 0.55 1.82 -4.26
C VAL A 3 0.97 2.98 -5.15
N LYS A 4 2.11 2.83 -5.82
CA LYS A 4 2.55 3.73 -6.89
C LYS A 4 1.90 3.29 -8.20
N LEU A 5 1.07 4.15 -8.79
CA LEU A 5 0.49 3.98 -10.13
C LEU A 5 1.44 4.60 -11.17
N PHE A 6 1.86 3.82 -12.17
CA PHE A 6 2.46 4.37 -13.40
C PHE A 6 1.84 3.71 -14.64
N SER A 7 1.55 4.56 -15.63
CA SER A 7 0.76 4.32 -16.83
C SER A 7 1.48 3.49 -17.91
N ARG A 8 0.70 2.68 -18.65
CA ARG A 8 1.14 1.83 -19.78
C ARG A 8 0.99 2.51 -21.14
N THR A 9 1.86 2.16 -22.08
CA THR A 9 1.61 2.16 -23.54
C THR A 9 1.62 0.72 -24.06
N PRO A 10 0.72 0.31 -24.98
CA PRO A 10 0.73 -1.03 -25.56
C PRO A 10 1.34 -1.03 -26.96
N ILE A 11 2.19 -2.01 -27.28
CA ILE A 11 2.42 -2.43 -28.66
C ILE A 11 2.37 -3.96 -28.71
N ALA A 12 1.46 -4.45 -29.54
CA ALA A 12 1.24 -5.85 -29.85
C ALA A 12 1.99 -6.23 -31.14
N THR A 13 2.57 -7.43 -31.21
CA THR A 13 2.36 -8.34 -32.35
C THR A 13 2.86 -9.76 -32.04
N ALA A 14 2.11 -10.74 -32.53
CA ALA A 14 2.26 -12.17 -32.34
C ALA A 14 3.13 -12.82 -33.43
N LEU A 15 3.69 -14.01 -33.16
CA LEU A 15 3.93 -15.01 -34.21
C LEU A 15 3.96 -16.46 -33.65
N PHE A 16 3.26 -17.34 -34.38
CA PHE A 16 3.07 -18.77 -34.17
C PHE A 16 4.37 -19.58 -34.29
N ALA A 17 4.51 -20.66 -33.51
CA ALA A 17 5.45 -21.75 -33.80
C ALA A 17 4.85 -23.12 -33.43
N THR A 18 5.06 -24.07 -34.35
CA THR A 18 4.53 -25.44 -34.46
C THR A 18 5.02 -26.41 -33.38
N LEU A 19 4.13 -27.32 -32.97
CA LEU A 19 4.38 -28.45 -32.06
C LEU A 19 5.42 -29.44 -32.62
N VAL A 20 6.39 -29.80 -31.78
CA VAL A 20 7.15 -31.05 -31.88
C VAL A 20 6.98 -31.79 -30.55
N LEU A 21 6.27 -32.92 -30.58
CA LEU A 21 6.12 -33.83 -29.44
C LEU A 21 7.32 -34.80 -29.44
N SER A 22 8.28 -34.56 -28.54
CA SER A 22 9.26 -35.56 -28.13
C SER A 22 9.11 -35.80 -26.63
N GLY A 23 8.53 -36.96 -26.28
CA GLY A 23 8.44 -37.43 -24.91
C GLY A 23 9.81 -37.80 -24.36
N CYS A 24 10.20 -37.12 -23.28
CA CYS A 24 11.26 -37.55 -22.37
C CYS A 24 10.69 -37.44 -20.95
N SER A 25 10.60 -38.58 -20.27
CA SER A 25 10.26 -38.69 -18.87
C SER A 25 11.36 -38.05 -18.01
N SER A 26 11.18 -36.75 -17.72
CA SER A 26 11.72 -36.13 -16.51
C SER A 26 10.57 -35.35 -15.87
N ASP A 27 10.08 -35.82 -14.73
CA ASP A 27 9.04 -35.17 -13.89
C ASP A 27 9.59 -33.87 -13.25
N LYS A 28 10.13 -32.98 -14.06
CA LYS A 28 10.49 -31.61 -13.65
C LYS A 28 9.46 -30.70 -14.26
N ASP A 29 8.51 -30.27 -13.44
CA ASP A 29 7.56 -29.23 -13.79
C ASP A 29 8.31 -28.02 -14.37
N THR A 30 8.12 -27.77 -15.67
CA THR A 30 8.79 -26.71 -16.43
C THR A 30 8.08 -25.36 -16.34
N ARG A 31 6.93 -25.31 -15.65
CA ARG A 31 6.20 -24.07 -15.42
C ARG A 31 7.05 -23.09 -14.62
N THR A 32 6.91 -21.81 -14.95
CA THR A 32 7.42 -20.71 -14.13
C THR A 32 6.69 -20.67 -12.78
N GLU A 33 7.28 -20.00 -11.78
CA GLU A 33 6.62 -19.88 -10.46
C GLU A 33 5.26 -19.16 -10.54
N LEU A 34 5.07 -18.23 -11.49
CA LEU A 34 3.76 -17.61 -11.72
C LEU A 34 2.74 -18.58 -12.32
N GLN A 35 3.15 -19.42 -13.28
CA GLN A 35 2.28 -20.47 -13.82
C GLN A 35 1.92 -21.53 -12.77
N LYS A 36 2.84 -21.82 -11.83
CA LYS A 36 2.53 -22.68 -10.67
C LYS A 36 1.63 -22.00 -9.64
N ALA A 37 1.57 -20.68 -9.66
CA ALA A 37 0.78 -19.85 -8.75
C ALA A 37 -0.55 -19.41 -9.37
N GLU A 38 -0.98 -19.96 -10.50
CA GLU A 38 -2.30 -19.66 -11.06
C GLU A 38 -3.41 -19.90 -10.03
N GLY A 39 -4.30 -18.93 -9.88
CA GLY A 39 -5.35 -18.94 -8.87
C GLY A 39 -5.64 -17.56 -8.29
N VAL A 40 -6.60 -17.53 -7.37
CA VAL A 40 -7.00 -16.34 -6.62
C VAL A 40 -6.43 -16.42 -5.22
N TRP A 41 -5.70 -15.39 -4.81
CA TRP A 41 -4.95 -15.35 -3.57
C TRP A 41 -5.35 -14.15 -2.74
N ASN A 42 -5.92 -14.40 -1.56
CA ASN A 42 -6.44 -13.35 -0.68
C ASN A 42 -5.48 -13.06 0.47
N LYS A 43 -5.35 -11.78 0.78
CA LYS A 43 -4.75 -11.24 2.00
C LYS A 43 -5.84 -10.52 2.80
N THR A 44 -6.74 -11.30 3.39
CA THR A 44 -8.03 -10.84 3.94
C THR A 44 -7.91 -9.71 4.95
N ALA A 45 -6.89 -9.73 5.82
CA ALA A 45 -6.67 -8.70 6.84
C ALA A 45 -6.34 -7.30 6.25
N TYR A 46 -6.08 -7.22 4.95
CA TYR A 46 -5.73 -5.98 4.24
C TYR A 46 -6.68 -5.67 3.09
N GLY A 47 -7.72 -6.49 2.87
CA GLY A 47 -8.63 -6.31 1.74
C GLY A 47 -7.96 -6.44 0.37
N ALA A 48 -6.87 -7.22 0.26
CA ALA A 48 -6.12 -7.34 -1.00
C ALA A 48 -6.27 -8.73 -1.62
N VAL A 49 -6.33 -8.78 -2.96
CA VAL A 49 -6.43 -10.01 -3.74
C VAL A 49 -5.49 -9.97 -4.94
N LEU A 50 -4.78 -11.06 -5.17
CA LEU A 50 -4.06 -11.30 -6.42
C LEU A 50 -4.82 -12.37 -7.22
N ASP A 51 -5.12 -12.05 -8.48
CA ASP A 51 -5.67 -12.98 -9.46
C ASP A 51 -4.60 -13.26 -10.51
N ILE A 52 -4.02 -14.45 -10.42
CA ILE A 52 -2.96 -14.93 -11.30
C ILE A 52 -3.60 -15.85 -12.34
N GLN A 53 -3.60 -15.39 -13.58
CA GLN A 53 -4.08 -16.13 -14.75
C GLN A 53 -2.89 -16.39 -15.68
N ASP A 54 -3.03 -17.32 -16.61
CA ASP A 54 -1.96 -17.85 -17.49
C ASP A 54 -0.98 -16.81 -18.08
N ASN A 55 -1.44 -15.59 -18.39
CA ASN A 55 -0.60 -14.52 -18.95
C ASN A 55 -0.55 -13.20 -18.17
N LYS A 56 -1.23 -13.10 -17.02
CA LYS A 56 -1.39 -11.83 -16.30
C LYS A 56 -1.58 -12.01 -14.81
N VAL A 57 -1.08 -11.03 -14.07
CA VAL A 57 -1.34 -10.85 -12.64
C VAL A 57 -2.20 -9.60 -12.49
N SER A 58 -3.36 -9.72 -11.86
CA SER A 58 -4.21 -8.58 -11.50
C SER A 58 -4.25 -8.42 -9.99
N ALA A 59 -3.94 -7.23 -9.47
CA ALA A 59 -4.11 -6.92 -8.06
C ALA A 59 -5.39 -6.10 -7.85
N TYR A 60 -6.14 -6.49 -6.83
CA TYR A 60 -7.36 -5.83 -6.39
C TYR A 60 -7.25 -5.45 -4.92
N GLU A 61 -7.89 -4.35 -4.58
CA GLU A 61 -8.19 -3.97 -3.21
C GLU A 61 -9.70 -3.86 -3.07
N TYR A 62 -10.25 -4.31 -1.95
CA TYR A 62 -11.69 -4.27 -1.68
C TYR A 62 -11.94 -3.92 -0.24
N ASN A 63 -13.12 -3.38 0.02
CA ASN A 63 -13.70 -3.14 1.33
C ASN A 63 -15.21 -3.40 1.24
N THR A 64 -15.95 -3.08 2.28
CA THR A 64 -17.40 -3.24 2.38
C THR A 64 -18.19 -2.34 1.42
N PHE A 65 -17.60 -1.25 0.91
CA PHE A 65 -18.22 -0.37 -0.08
C PHE A 65 -18.02 -0.87 -1.52
N GLY A 66 -16.81 -1.33 -1.86
CA GLY A 66 -16.52 -1.74 -3.23
C GLY A 66 -15.14 -2.38 -3.40
N CYS A 67 -14.82 -2.71 -4.64
CA CYS A 67 -13.50 -3.22 -5.04
C CYS A 67 -12.91 -2.33 -6.14
N ILE A 68 -11.60 -2.11 -6.11
CA ILE A 68 -10.84 -1.44 -7.17
C ILE A 68 -9.82 -2.40 -7.77
N LYS A 69 -9.56 -2.25 -9.07
CA LYS A 69 -8.41 -2.90 -9.71
C LYS A 69 -7.20 -1.98 -9.60
N VAL A 70 -6.24 -2.36 -8.78
CA VAL A 70 -5.05 -1.58 -8.46
C VAL A 70 -4.07 -1.58 -9.64
N ASN A 71 -3.80 -2.75 -10.18
CA ASN A 71 -2.96 -2.90 -11.36
C ASN A 71 -3.26 -4.21 -12.11
N GLN A 72 -2.71 -4.32 -13.31
CA GLN A 72 -2.67 -5.54 -14.08
C GLN A 72 -1.36 -5.58 -14.84
N LEU A 73 -0.57 -6.63 -14.68
CA LEU A 73 0.75 -6.81 -15.31
C LEU A 73 0.75 -8.12 -16.11
N SER A 74 1.54 -8.20 -17.19
CA SER A 74 1.87 -9.51 -17.75
C SER A 74 2.80 -10.28 -16.80
N HIS A 75 2.93 -11.59 -16.95
CA HIS A 75 3.90 -12.35 -16.15
C HIS A 75 5.34 -11.83 -16.29
N GLU A 76 5.74 -11.43 -17.49
CA GLU A 76 7.04 -10.82 -17.75
C GLU A 76 7.22 -9.51 -16.96
N GLN A 77 6.24 -8.61 -17.04
CA GLN A 77 6.26 -7.34 -16.31
C GLN A 77 6.25 -7.55 -14.80
N ALA A 78 5.42 -8.47 -14.30
CA ALA A 78 5.37 -8.80 -12.88
C ALA A 78 6.74 -9.28 -12.36
N ASN A 79 7.40 -10.21 -13.06
CA ASN A 79 8.75 -10.67 -12.70
C ASN A 79 9.80 -9.55 -12.79
N LYS A 80 9.70 -8.70 -13.82
CA LYS A 80 10.67 -7.63 -14.06
C LYS A 80 10.53 -6.47 -13.08
N GLU A 81 9.31 -6.09 -12.71
CA GLU A 81 9.05 -4.83 -12.01
C GLU A 81 8.66 -5.03 -10.55
N PHE A 82 8.07 -6.18 -10.21
CA PHE A 82 7.36 -6.34 -8.94
C PHE A 82 7.87 -7.51 -8.10
N ILE A 83 8.14 -8.68 -8.69
CA ILE A 83 8.42 -9.91 -7.94
C ILE A 83 9.93 -10.07 -7.73
N THR A 84 10.35 -10.24 -6.47
CA THR A 84 11.69 -10.70 -6.09
C THR A 84 11.71 -12.20 -5.87
N GLU A 85 10.71 -12.74 -5.15
CA GLU A 85 10.58 -14.16 -4.86
C GLU A 85 9.10 -14.53 -4.81
N LEU A 86 8.74 -15.68 -5.40
CA LEU A 86 7.39 -16.22 -5.39
C LEU A 86 7.46 -17.72 -5.09
N LYS A 87 6.62 -18.19 -4.18
CA LYS A 87 6.43 -19.61 -3.88
C LYS A 87 4.96 -19.87 -3.60
N SER A 88 4.37 -20.86 -4.27
CA SER A 88 3.00 -21.30 -4.03
C SER A 88 2.94 -22.74 -3.50
N THR A 89 1.92 -23.01 -2.71
CA THR A 89 1.40 -24.35 -2.37
C THR A 89 -0.08 -24.38 -2.71
N ASP A 90 -0.78 -25.49 -2.47
CA ASP A 90 -2.22 -25.57 -2.71
C ASP A 90 -3.04 -24.56 -1.89
N THR A 91 -2.51 -24.09 -0.75
CA THR A 91 -3.26 -23.25 0.21
C THR A 91 -2.64 -21.88 0.47
N ALA A 92 -1.37 -21.68 0.13
CA ALA A 92 -0.65 -20.46 0.46
C ALA A 92 0.23 -19.97 -0.70
N LEU A 93 0.34 -18.65 -0.81
CA LEU A 93 1.28 -17.98 -1.69
C LEU A 93 2.17 -17.06 -0.86
N SER A 94 3.48 -17.24 -0.98
CA SER A 94 4.49 -16.34 -0.41
C SER A 94 5.07 -15.51 -1.54
N LEU A 95 4.94 -14.18 -1.42
CA LEU A 95 5.41 -13.21 -2.40
C LEU A 95 6.29 -12.18 -1.70
N ARG A 96 7.54 -12.05 -2.13
CA ARG A 96 8.39 -10.90 -1.78
C ARG A 96 8.47 -9.97 -2.96
N GLU A 97 8.02 -8.75 -2.76
CA GLU A 97 8.05 -7.70 -3.77
C GLU A 97 9.44 -7.05 -3.84
N LYS A 98 9.74 -6.35 -4.94
CA LYS A 98 11.01 -5.62 -5.09
C LYS A 98 11.04 -4.42 -4.15
N GLY A 99 12.10 -4.37 -3.33
CA GLY A 99 12.27 -3.34 -2.30
C GLY A 99 11.74 -3.74 -0.93
N GLU A 100 10.96 -4.82 -0.83
CA GLU A 100 10.46 -5.33 0.44
C GLU A 100 11.46 -6.28 1.10
N ILE A 101 11.63 -6.13 2.42
CA ILE A 101 12.54 -6.97 3.21
C ILE A 101 11.88 -8.33 3.52
N HIS A 102 10.55 -8.35 3.65
CA HIS A 102 9.79 -9.53 4.08
C HIS A 102 8.78 -9.97 3.02
N SER A 103 8.61 -11.28 2.90
CA SER A 103 7.55 -11.86 2.08
C SER A 103 6.19 -11.63 2.71
N GLN A 104 5.22 -11.28 1.86
CA GLN A 104 3.80 -11.24 2.18
C GLN A 104 3.19 -12.62 1.93
N THR A 105 2.27 -13.04 2.81
CA THR A 105 1.57 -14.32 2.68
C THR A 105 0.12 -14.09 2.28
N TYR A 106 -0.34 -14.87 1.31
CA TYR A 106 -1.74 -14.93 0.86
C TYR A 106 -2.27 -16.34 1.05
N THR A 107 -3.59 -16.46 1.14
CA THR A 107 -4.32 -17.72 1.22
C THR A 107 -5.13 -17.95 -0.04
N THR A 108 -5.23 -19.20 -0.49
CA THR A 108 -6.03 -19.52 -1.68
C THR A 108 -7.52 -19.19 -1.49
N ASN A 109 -8.17 -18.76 -2.56
CA ASN A 109 -9.61 -18.59 -2.60
C ASN A 109 -10.18 -19.19 -3.89
N LYS A 110 -11.43 -19.67 -3.85
CA LYS A 110 -12.07 -20.34 -4.99
C LYS A 110 -12.36 -19.40 -6.16
N SER A 111 -12.63 -18.13 -5.87
CA SER A 111 -12.98 -17.12 -6.86
C SER A 111 -12.62 -15.73 -6.34
N LEU A 112 -12.64 -14.73 -7.21
CA LEU A 112 -12.58 -13.33 -6.79
C LEU A 112 -13.71 -13.02 -5.78
N PRO A 113 -13.47 -12.14 -4.79
CA PRO A 113 -14.56 -11.56 -4.01
C PRO A 113 -15.64 -10.98 -4.91
N ALA A 114 -16.90 -11.10 -4.52
CA ALA A 114 -18.05 -10.74 -5.36
C ALA A 114 -17.92 -9.33 -5.95
N LEU A 115 -17.56 -8.34 -5.12
CA LEU A 115 -17.35 -6.94 -5.51
C LEU A 115 -16.25 -6.75 -6.57
N CYS A 116 -15.26 -7.64 -6.63
CA CYS A 116 -14.16 -7.55 -7.59
C CYS A 116 -14.47 -8.12 -8.97
N ASN A 117 -15.65 -8.75 -9.16
CA ASN A 117 -16.12 -9.11 -10.50
C ASN A 117 -16.58 -7.86 -11.29
N THR A 118 -16.94 -6.79 -10.59
CA THR A 118 -17.33 -5.50 -11.15
C THR A 118 -16.60 -4.37 -10.42
N PRO A 119 -15.27 -4.27 -10.59
CA PRO A 119 -14.48 -3.30 -9.85
C PRO A 119 -14.88 -1.87 -10.25
N ILE A 120 -14.86 -0.98 -9.27
CA ILE A 120 -14.91 0.46 -9.47
C ILE A 120 -13.71 0.86 -10.34
N ASN A 121 -13.98 1.65 -11.38
CA ASN A 121 -12.94 2.20 -12.23
C ASN A 121 -12.22 3.34 -11.49
N VAL A 122 -10.95 3.13 -11.15
CA VAL A 122 -10.09 4.19 -10.60
C VAL A 122 -9.66 5.09 -11.74
N THR A 123 -10.35 6.20 -11.90
CA THR A 123 -10.06 7.21 -12.94
C THR A 123 -10.01 8.59 -12.30
N GLU A 124 -9.42 9.55 -13.01
CA GLU A 124 -9.43 10.97 -12.62
C GLU A 124 -10.85 11.57 -12.54
N ASN A 125 -11.87 10.87 -13.03
CA ASN A 125 -13.26 11.30 -12.99
C ASN A 125 -14.06 10.66 -11.84
N ALA A 126 -13.40 9.95 -10.91
CA ALA A 126 -14.08 9.42 -9.73
C ALA A 126 -14.65 10.59 -8.92
N SER A 127 -15.94 10.51 -8.55
CA SER A 127 -16.58 11.60 -7.83
C SER A 127 -16.01 11.73 -6.41
N PRO A 128 -15.93 12.93 -5.84
CA PRO A 128 -15.53 13.13 -4.44
C PRO A 128 -16.29 12.25 -3.45
N ASN A 129 -17.60 12.02 -3.66
CA ASN A 129 -18.35 11.06 -2.83
C ASN A 129 -17.84 9.63 -2.97
N GLN A 130 -17.58 9.16 -4.19
CA GLN A 130 -17.07 7.80 -4.41
C GLN A 130 -15.71 7.58 -3.75
N VAL A 131 -14.82 8.57 -3.84
CA VAL A 131 -13.50 8.54 -3.18
C VAL A 131 -13.67 8.53 -1.66
N PHE A 132 -14.54 9.41 -1.11
CA PHE A 132 -14.81 9.47 0.33
C PHE A 132 -15.35 8.14 0.88
N GLU A 133 -16.35 7.55 0.23
CA GLU A 133 -16.96 6.29 0.69
C GLU A 133 -15.92 5.17 0.69
N TYR A 134 -15.17 5.00 -0.41
CA TYR A 134 -14.13 3.99 -0.47
C TYR A 134 -13.04 4.22 0.60
N PHE A 135 -12.62 5.48 0.78
CA PHE A 135 -11.62 5.85 1.78
C PHE A 135 -12.08 5.54 3.20
N TRP A 136 -13.30 5.95 3.57
CA TRP A 136 -13.84 5.72 4.91
C TRP A 136 -13.94 4.22 5.22
N HIS A 137 -14.48 3.44 4.28
CA HIS A 137 -14.66 2.00 4.42
C HIS A 137 -13.34 1.24 4.48
N ALA A 138 -12.31 1.67 3.74
CA ALA A 138 -10.98 1.06 3.82
C ALA A 138 -10.39 1.16 5.24
N PHE A 139 -10.52 2.32 5.89
CA PHE A 139 -10.11 2.47 7.28
C PHE A 139 -11.00 1.69 8.23
N ASN A 140 -12.33 1.75 8.05
CA ASN A 140 -13.28 1.05 8.89
C ASN A 140 -13.01 -0.47 8.93
N ASP A 141 -12.67 -1.05 7.79
CA ASP A 141 -12.54 -2.50 7.66
C ASP A 141 -11.14 -3.00 8.03
N TYR A 142 -10.09 -2.19 7.85
CA TYR A 142 -8.70 -2.67 7.92
C TYR A 142 -7.79 -1.91 8.90
N TYR A 143 -8.20 -0.76 9.45
CA TYR A 143 -7.40 -0.07 10.46
C TYR A 143 -7.66 -0.65 11.85
N ALA A 144 -6.65 -1.32 12.42
CA ALA A 144 -6.81 -2.12 13.64
C ALA A 144 -6.71 -1.33 14.95
N PHE A 145 -6.38 -0.03 14.93
CA PHE A 145 -5.92 0.68 16.13
C PHE A 145 -6.85 1.79 16.63
N PHE A 146 -8.09 1.89 16.14
CA PHE A 146 -9.02 2.97 16.54
C PHE A 146 -9.18 3.11 18.06
N GLU A 147 -9.39 1.99 18.76
CA GLU A 147 -9.52 1.96 20.22
C GLU A 147 -8.25 2.47 20.91
N LEU A 148 -7.08 1.99 20.48
CA LEU A 148 -5.79 2.44 20.98
C LEU A 148 -5.55 3.94 20.72
N ARG A 149 -6.12 4.48 19.64
CA ARG A 149 -6.05 5.91 19.31
C ARG A 149 -7.11 6.74 20.03
N GLY A 150 -8.08 6.12 20.68
CA GLY A 150 -9.24 6.82 21.26
C GLY A 150 -10.08 7.54 20.21
N VAL A 151 -10.15 7.00 18.98
CA VAL A 151 -10.89 7.60 17.87
C VAL A 151 -12.12 6.75 17.56
N ASP A 152 -13.30 7.35 17.68
CA ASP A 152 -14.53 6.78 17.14
C ASP A 152 -14.60 7.05 15.64
N TRP A 153 -14.37 6.01 14.82
CA TRP A 153 -14.34 6.13 13.37
C TRP A 153 -15.74 6.37 12.76
N SER A 154 -16.79 5.86 13.39
CA SER A 154 -18.18 6.13 12.97
C SER A 154 -18.52 7.62 13.13
N GLN A 155 -18.03 8.27 14.19
CA GLN A 155 -18.18 9.72 14.35
C GLN A 155 -17.40 10.52 13.30
N GLN A 156 -16.28 9.99 12.79
CA GLN A 156 -15.60 10.63 11.65
C GLN A 156 -16.49 10.63 10.40
N TYR A 157 -17.25 9.55 10.14
CA TYR A 157 -18.22 9.53 9.03
C TYR A 157 -19.24 10.65 9.17
N VAL A 158 -19.91 10.72 10.32
CA VAL A 158 -20.97 11.69 10.61
C VAL A 158 -20.45 13.13 10.50
N LYS A 159 -19.20 13.37 10.95
CA LYS A 159 -18.57 14.68 10.89
C LYS A 159 -18.21 15.10 9.47
N PHE A 160 -17.64 14.20 8.66
CA PHE A 160 -17.00 14.56 7.40
C PHE A 160 -17.89 14.33 6.17
N LYS A 161 -18.78 13.33 6.17
CA LYS A 161 -19.69 13.06 5.04
C LYS A 161 -20.50 14.29 4.58
N PRO A 162 -21.06 15.13 5.47
CA PRO A 162 -21.79 16.34 5.05
C PRO A 162 -20.94 17.43 4.40
N GLN A 163 -19.61 17.35 4.50
CA GLN A 163 -18.67 18.30 3.90
C GLN A 163 -18.27 17.88 2.48
N ILE A 164 -18.63 16.67 2.06
CA ILE A 164 -18.31 16.13 0.74
C ILE A 164 -19.41 16.51 -0.25
N SER A 165 -19.00 17.16 -1.34
CA SER A 165 -19.84 17.48 -2.49
C SER A 165 -19.13 17.02 -3.76
N ASP A 166 -19.87 16.51 -4.75
CA ASP A 166 -19.26 16.12 -6.03
C ASP A 166 -18.76 17.33 -6.84
N ASP A 167 -19.14 18.55 -6.45
CA ASP A 167 -18.67 19.81 -7.05
C ASP A 167 -17.39 20.37 -6.37
N MET A 168 -16.86 19.70 -5.35
CA MET A 168 -15.65 20.17 -4.65
C MET A 168 -14.38 19.88 -5.44
N THR A 169 -13.33 20.68 -5.24
CA THR A 169 -12.03 20.43 -5.89
C THR A 169 -11.27 19.28 -5.22
N ASP A 170 -10.33 18.68 -5.95
CA ASP A 170 -9.44 17.64 -5.42
C ASP A 170 -8.64 18.11 -4.20
N GLU A 171 -8.23 19.38 -4.17
CA GLU A 171 -7.51 19.96 -3.03
C GLU A 171 -8.41 20.05 -1.79
N ALA A 172 -9.68 20.43 -1.98
CA ALA A 172 -10.66 20.47 -0.90
C ALA A 172 -10.97 19.06 -0.39
N LEU A 173 -11.10 18.08 -1.29
CA LEU A 173 -11.30 16.68 -0.93
C LEU A 173 -10.10 16.14 -0.14
N PHE A 174 -8.88 16.33 -0.66
CA PHE A 174 -7.65 15.93 -0.01
C PHE A 174 -7.52 16.52 1.40
N SER A 175 -7.78 17.82 1.55
CA SER A 175 -7.73 18.50 2.85
C SER A 175 -8.76 17.92 3.84
N THR A 176 -9.94 17.57 3.35
CA THR A 176 -11.01 16.97 4.14
C THR A 176 -10.61 15.56 4.62
N LEU A 177 -10.09 14.72 3.74
CA LEU A 177 -9.61 13.38 4.08
C LEU A 177 -8.40 13.41 5.03
N ALA A 178 -7.48 14.37 4.84
CA ALA A 178 -6.34 14.59 5.73
C ALA A 178 -6.79 14.98 7.15
N ALA A 179 -7.73 15.92 7.25
CA ALA A 179 -8.32 16.32 8.52
C ALA A 179 -9.05 15.16 9.23
N MET A 180 -9.61 14.23 8.46
CA MET A 180 -10.32 13.07 8.97
C MET A 180 -9.40 12.04 9.64
N VAL A 181 -8.21 11.77 9.07
CA VAL A 181 -7.25 10.82 9.65
C VAL A 181 -6.30 11.44 10.66
N ALA A 182 -6.18 12.77 10.71
CA ALA A 182 -5.28 13.47 11.64
C ALA A 182 -5.43 13.05 13.12
N PRO A 183 -6.65 12.80 13.66
CA PRO A 183 -6.81 12.36 15.05
C PRO A 183 -6.19 10.99 15.36
N LEU A 184 -5.91 10.15 14.35
CA LEU A 184 -5.29 8.84 14.56
C LEU A 184 -3.88 8.94 15.16
N LYS A 185 -3.18 10.06 14.94
CA LYS A 185 -1.81 10.31 15.46
C LYS A 185 -0.89 9.11 15.21
N ASP A 186 -0.93 8.59 13.99
CA ASP A 186 -0.24 7.39 13.56
C ASP A 186 0.71 7.68 12.40
N GLY A 187 2.02 7.70 12.68
CA GLY A 187 3.04 7.99 11.67
C GLY A 187 3.12 7.01 10.49
N HIS A 188 2.35 5.90 10.51
CA HIS A 188 2.23 4.97 9.39
C HIS A 188 1.03 5.26 8.49
N VAL A 189 0.16 6.18 8.88
CA VAL A 189 -0.99 6.63 8.09
C VAL A 189 -0.57 7.85 7.28
N ASN A 190 -0.62 7.69 5.96
CA ASN A 190 -0.27 8.71 4.99
C ASN A 190 -1.35 8.78 3.91
N ILE A 191 -1.58 9.98 3.38
CA ILE A 191 -2.43 10.20 2.21
C ILE A 191 -1.55 10.83 1.13
N TRP A 192 -1.66 10.30 -0.08
CA TRP A 192 -0.97 10.82 -1.25
C TRP A 192 -1.98 11.14 -2.34
N ALA A 193 -1.77 12.28 -2.99
CA ALA A 193 -2.38 12.68 -4.23
C ALA A 193 -1.27 13.07 -5.21
N LYS A 194 -1.62 13.39 -6.46
CA LYS A 194 -0.66 13.75 -7.50
C LYS A 194 0.33 14.84 -7.06
N ASP A 195 -0.19 15.89 -6.42
CA ASP A 195 0.56 17.09 -6.07
C ASP A 195 0.56 17.38 -4.55
N ALA A 196 0.09 16.44 -3.72
CA ALA A 196 -0.03 16.64 -2.27
C ALA A 196 0.27 15.36 -1.48
N ASN A 197 0.92 15.52 -0.33
CA ASN A 197 1.22 14.43 0.60
C ASN A 197 0.87 14.88 2.03
N PHE A 198 0.22 14.02 2.79
CA PHE A 198 -0.10 14.25 4.19
C PHE A 198 0.36 13.07 5.03
N TYR A 199 1.11 13.36 6.09
CA TYR A 199 1.62 12.39 7.03
C TYR A 199 0.94 12.65 8.38
N VAL A 200 0.28 11.64 8.95
CA VAL A 200 -0.36 11.83 10.26
C VAL A 200 0.73 11.94 11.33
N GLY A 201 0.90 13.16 11.84
CA GLY A 201 1.88 13.45 12.88
C GLY A 201 1.64 12.62 14.14
N LYS A 202 2.69 12.02 14.67
CA LYS A 202 2.71 11.38 15.99
C LYS A 202 3.64 12.16 16.89
N ASP A 203 3.16 12.49 18.10
CA ASP A 203 3.99 13.07 19.14
C ASP A 203 5.20 12.17 19.42
N SER A 204 6.40 12.70 19.18
CA SER A 204 7.66 12.01 19.43
C SER A 204 8.44 12.76 20.50
N PRO A 205 8.66 12.16 21.69
CA PRO A 205 9.52 12.74 22.72
C PRO A 205 10.92 13.07 22.19
N PHE A 206 11.44 12.24 21.28
CA PHE A 206 12.72 12.48 20.62
C PHE A 206 12.69 13.78 19.79
N MET A 207 11.65 13.99 18.98
CA MET A 207 11.51 15.24 18.21
C MET A 207 11.28 16.45 19.12
N LYS A 208 10.51 16.32 20.19
CA LYS A 208 10.31 17.39 21.18
C LYS A 208 11.64 17.81 21.82
N ALA A 209 12.49 16.83 22.16
CA ALA A 209 13.83 17.10 22.67
C ALA A 209 14.72 17.77 21.62
N ALA A 210 14.71 17.31 20.37
CA ALA A 210 15.46 17.91 19.28
C ALA A 210 15.08 19.39 19.05
N VAL A 211 13.80 19.72 19.03
CA VAL A 211 13.31 21.11 18.93
C VAL A 211 13.77 21.96 20.13
N GLY A 212 13.71 21.40 21.34
CA GLY A 212 14.18 22.08 22.55
C GLY A 212 15.67 22.40 22.51
N ILE A 213 16.49 21.43 22.07
CA ILE A 213 17.94 21.58 21.90
C ILE A 213 18.26 22.61 20.81
N GLN A 214 17.60 22.52 19.66
CA GLN A 214 17.74 23.52 18.59
C GLN A 214 17.44 24.93 19.13
N GLY A 215 16.35 25.08 19.89
CA GLY A 215 15.99 26.35 20.51
C GLY A 215 17.06 26.89 21.47
N ASN A 216 17.80 26.03 22.18
CA ASN A 216 18.91 26.45 23.03
C ASN A 216 20.07 27.02 22.21
N PHE A 217 20.47 26.33 21.13
CA PHE A 217 21.51 26.79 20.22
C PHE A 217 21.15 28.13 19.57
N LEU A 218 19.92 28.25 19.03
CA LEU A 218 19.44 29.49 18.44
C LEU A 218 19.43 30.65 19.45
N ARG A 219 19.07 30.39 20.72
CA ARG A 219 19.14 31.40 21.80
C ARG A 219 20.57 31.80 22.16
N ALA A 220 21.54 30.91 21.99
CA ALA A 220 22.95 31.20 22.19
C ALA A 220 23.59 31.94 20.99
N GLY A 221 22.82 32.22 19.93
CA GLY A 221 23.32 32.88 18.72
C GLY A 221 23.97 31.93 17.71
N GLU A 222 23.87 30.61 17.94
CA GLU A 222 24.40 29.61 17.03
C GLU A 222 23.45 29.36 15.86
N GLN A 223 24.01 29.01 14.70
CA GLN A 223 23.24 28.59 13.51
C GLN A 223 23.17 27.07 13.48
N THR A 224 21.97 26.51 13.62
CA THR A 224 21.74 25.06 13.54
C THR A 224 20.36 24.74 12.99
N SER A 225 20.28 23.71 12.14
CA SER A 225 19.00 23.19 11.66
C SER A 225 18.45 22.11 12.60
N LEU A 226 17.15 21.85 12.52
CA LEU A 226 16.54 20.75 13.27
C LEU A 226 17.11 19.39 12.82
N ASP A 227 17.45 19.26 11.54
CA ASP A 227 18.05 18.06 10.97
C ASP A 227 19.45 17.81 11.53
N ASP A 228 20.27 18.86 11.70
CA ASP A 228 21.60 18.72 12.32
C ASP A 228 21.49 18.21 13.76
N VAL A 229 20.58 18.80 14.54
CA VAL A 229 20.31 18.37 15.92
C VAL A 229 19.78 16.94 15.95
N PHE A 230 18.83 16.60 15.08
CA PHE A 230 18.27 15.26 14.96
C PHE A 230 19.35 14.22 14.64
N ASN A 231 20.16 14.47 13.61
CA ASN A 231 21.22 13.56 13.17
C ASN A 231 22.28 13.37 14.25
N THR A 232 22.64 14.44 14.97
CA THR A 232 23.55 14.37 16.12
C THR A 232 22.99 13.48 17.22
N MET A 233 21.73 13.68 17.59
CA MET A 233 21.07 12.86 18.60
C MET A 233 20.95 11.39 18.17
N LEU A 234 20.63 11.13 16.91
CA LEU A 234 20.51 9.78 16.36
C LEU A 234 21.87 9.06 16.32
N GLY A 235 22.93 9.78 15.96
CA GLY A 235 24.30 9.27 16.03
C GLY A 235 24.68 8.84 17.44
N ASN A 236 24.45 9.71 18.44
CA ASN A 236 24.71 9.40 19.84
C ASN A 236 23.91 8.19 20.33
N TYR A 237 22.61 8.12 19.99
CA TYR A 237 21.77 6.98 20.32
C TYR A 237 22.31 5.67 19.72
N THR A 238 22.78 5.73 18.47
CA THR A 238 23.34 4.58 17.75
C THR A 238 24.63 4.10 18.39
N GLU A 239 25.53 5.00 18.75
CA GLU A 239 26.80 4.66 19.43
C GLU A 239 26.57 4.06 20.81
N ILE A 240 25.64 4.63 21.59
CA ILE A 240 25.22 4.04 22.87
C ILE A 240 24.67 2.64 22.63
N SER A 241 23.72 2.47 21.70
CA SER A 241 23.09 1.18 21.43
C SER A 241 24.10 0.11 21.05
N LYS A 242 25.10 0.43 20.22
CA LYS A 242 26.19 -0.49 19.86
C LYS A 242 26.97 -0.96 21.09
N ALA A 243 27.22 -0.09 22.06
CA ALA A 243 27.98 -0.43 23.27
C ALA A 243 27.22 -1.40 24.21
N TYR A 244 25.89 -1.52 24.10
CA TYR A 244 25.06 -2.38 24.96
C TYR A 244 24.51 -3.63 24.25
N LEU A 245 24.59 -3.69 22.92
CA LEU A 245 24.10 -4.82 22.11
C LEU A 245 25.21 -5.78 21.65
N THR A 246 26.45 -5.57 22.12
CA THR A 246 27.59 -6.51 22.01
C THR A 246 27.82 -7.25 23.30
#